data_AF-A0A139NQ78-F1
#
_entry.id   AF-A0A139NQ78-F1
#
_cell.length_a   1.000
_cell.length_b   1.000
_cell.length_c   1.000
_cell.angle_alpha   90.00
_cell.angle_beta   90.00
_cell.angle_gamma   90.00
#
_symmetry.space_group_name_H-M   'P 1'
#
loop_
_entity.id
_entity.type
_entity.pdbx_description
1 polymer ?
#
loop_
_entity_poly.entity_id
_entity_poly.type
_entity_poly.pdbx_seq_one_letter_code
_entity_poly.pdbx_strand_id
1 'polypeptide(L)' 'MAYGIDFRKRVLAYVEEGHLERKKRVSKSRKIPLDQLKEFVELHPDAFLREIADHFSCSIPSVWAALKKVNITF' A
#
# COMPACT_ATOMS: atom_id res chain seq x y z
N MET A 1 -18.79 -36.38 -6.14
CA MET A 1 -18.28 -34.99 -6.05
C MET A 1 -18.01 -34.66 -4.59
N ALA A 2 -16.77 -34.85 -4.10
CA ALA A 2 -16.43 -34.48 -2.72
C ALA A 2 -15.92 -33.05 -2.72
N TYR A 3 -16.68 -32.13 -2.14
CA TYR A 3 -16.21 -30.77 -1.92
C TYR A 3 -15.17 -30.76 -0.80
N GLY A 4 -14.08 -30.01 -0.98
CA GLY A 4 -13.03 -29.88 0.02
C GLY A 4 -13.55 -29.33 1.36
N ILE A 5 -12.84 -29.63 2.44
CA ILE A 5 -13.22 -29.30 3.82
C ILE A 5 -13.49 -27.78 3.98
N ASP A 6 -12.71 -26.94 3.31
CA ASP A 6 -12.88 -25.48 3.27
C ASP A 6 -14.23 -25.02 2.72
N PHE A 7 -14.76 -25.71 1.69
CA PHE A 7 -16.05 -25.34 1.10
C PHE A 7 -17.19 -25.62 2.07
N ARG A 8 -17.15 -26.75 2.77
CA ARG A 8 -18.18 -27.15 3.74
C ARG A 8 -18.26 -26.16 4.91
N LYS A 9 -17.10 -25.72 5.43
CA LYS A 9 -17.02 -24.69 6.48
C LYS A 9 -17.60 -23.35 6.01
N ARG A 10 -17.32 -22.96 4.77
CA ARG A 10 -17.81 -21.70 4.20
C ARG A 10 -19.32 -21.70 3.97
N VAL A 11 -19.89 -22.83 3.57
CA VAL A 11 -21.35 -22.99 3.43
C VAL A 11 -22.05 -22.92 4.80
N LEU A 12 -21.49 -23.56 5.83
CA LEU A 12 -22.04 -23.47 7.19
C LEU A 12 -22.04 -22.01 7.70
N ALA A 13 -20.93 -21.28 7.52
CA ALA A 13 -20.85 -19.86 7.90
C ALA A 13 -21.90 -19.00 7.18
N TYR A 14 -22.19 -19.27 5.90
CA TYR A 14 -23.25 -18.56 5.17
C TYR A 14 -24.65 -18.85 5.71
N VAL A 15 -24.90 -20.09 6.14
CA VAL A 15 -26.20 -20.48 6.71
C VAL A 15 -26.43 -19.82 8.07
N GLU A 16 -25.36 -19.62 8.87
CA GLU A 16 -25.44 -18.98 10.18
C GLU A 16 -25.56 -17.45 10.08
N GLU A 17 -24.76 -16.80 9.23
CA GLU A 17 -24.71 -15.32 9.13
C GLU A 17 -25.66 -14.74 8.06
N GLY A 18 -26.18 -15.57 7.14
CA GLY A 18 -27.06 -15.16 6.05
C GLY A 18 -26.39 -14.36 4.92
N HIS A 19 -25.13 -13.97 5.12
CA HIS A 19 -24.28 -13.29 4.14
C HIS A 19 -22.82 -13.69 4.37
N LEU A 20 -21.99 -13.58 3.33
CA LEU A 20 -20.56 -13.80 3.44
C LEU A 20 -19.85 -12.50 3.15
N GLU A 21 -19.15 -11.96 4.14
CA GLU A 21 -18.32 -10.79 3.95
C GLU A 21 -17.20 -11.07 2.94
N ARG A 22 -17.05 -10.17 1.97
CA ARG A 22 -16.01 -10.30 0.95
C ARG A 22 -14.65 -10.14 1.64
N LYS A 23 -13.79 -11.15 1.53
CA LYS A 23 -12.41 -11.06 1.98
C LYS A 23 -11.74 -9.82 1.39
N LYS A 24 -11.40 -8.85 2.26
CA LYS A 24 -10.74 -7.60 1.86
C LYS A 24 -9.38 -7.94 1.24
N ARG A 25 -9.09 -7.33 0.10
CA ARG A 25 -7.79 -7.49 -0.57
C ARG A 25 -6.74 -6.73 0.23
N VAL A 26 -5.74 -7.45 0.74
CA VAL A 26 -4.60 -6.82 1.41
C VAL A 26 -3.71 -6.19 0.33
N SER A 27 -3.46 -4.88 0.44
CA SER A 27 -2.48 -4.20 -0.42
C SER A 27 -1.08 -4.63 -0.03
N LYS A 28 -0.20 -4.83 -1.02
CA LYS A 28 1.22 -5.07 -0.75
C LYS A 28 1.87 -3.80 -0.17
N SER A 29 2.95 -4.01 0.59
CA SER A 29 3.79 -2.91 1.09
C SER A 29 4.36 -2.10 -0.08
N ARG A 30 4.49 -0.79 0.12
CA ARG A 30 4.97 0.14 -0.90
C ARG A 30 6.50 0.08 -0.97
N LYS A 31 7.04 0.41 -2.15
CA LYS A 31 8.49 0.53 -2.37
C LYS A 31 9.13 1.71 -1.63
N ILE A 32 8.35 2.73 -1.28
CA ILE A 32 8.83 3.95 -0.64
C ILE A 32 8.35 3.96 0.82
N PRO A 33 9.24 3.81 1.81
CA PRO A 33 8.92 4.07 3.21
C PRO A 33 8.62 5.57 3.39
N LEU A 34 7.42 5.89 3.87
CA LEU A 34 6.98 7.28 4.00
C LEU A 34 7.76 8.05 5.05
N ASP A 35 8.24 7.38 6.09
CA ASP A 35 8.92 8.00 7.23
C ASP A 35 10.31 8.51 6.80
N GLN A 36 11.08 7.68 6.12
CA GLN A 36 12.39 8.06 5.56
C GLN A 36 12.28 9.17 4.52
N LEU A 37 11.20 9.20 3.74
CA LEU A 37 10.97 10.27 2.76
C LEU A 37 10.75 11.62 3.46
N LYS A 38 10.06 11.65 4.61
CA LYS A 38 9.86 12.89 5.38
C LYS A 38 11.17 13.43 5.92
N GLU A 39 11.94 12.56 6.57
CA GLU A 39 13.25 12.93 7.13
C GLU A 39 14.18 13.50 6.04
N PHE A 40 14.19 12.88 4.85
CA PHE A 40 15.01 13.36 3.73
C PHE A 40 14.58 14.73 3.22
N VAL A 41 13.27 14.99 3.14
CA VAL A 41 12.73 16.27 2.67
C VAL A 41 12.92 17.39 3.71
N GLU A 42 12.91 17.05 5.01
CA GLU A 42 13.26 18.02 6.07
C GLU A 42 14.74 18.38 6.05
N LEU A 43 15.62 17.42 5.78
CA LEU A 43 17.07 17.66 5.69
C LEU A 43 17.46 18.47 4.44
N HIS A 44 16.73 18.26 3.33
CA HIS A 44 17.00 18.87 2.03
C HIS A 44 15.72 19.49 1.44
N PRO A 45 15.33 20.70 1.88
CA PRO A 45 14.11 21.37 1.38
C PRO A 45 14.21 21.78 -0.10
N ASP A 46 15.42 21.82 -0.64
CA ASP A 46 15.77 22.20 -2.01
C ASP A 46 16.13 21.01 -2.92
N ALA A 47 16.03 19.77 -2.42
CA ALA A 47 16.35 18.58 -3.21
C ALA A 47 15.39 18.41 -4.41
N PHE A 48 15.96 18.07 -5.56
CA PHE A 48 15.16 17.81 -6.75
C PHE A 48 14.54 16.41 -6.71
N LEU A 49 13.38 16.25 -7.38
CA LEU A 49 12.70 14.96 -7.50
C LEU A 49 13.59 13.85 -8.10
N ARG A 50 14.57 14.22 -8.94
CA ARG A 50 15.56 13.28 -9.51
C ARG A 50 16.52 12.75 -8.47
N GLU A 51 17.07 13.61 -7.62
CA GLU A 51 18.03 13.22 -6.58
C GLU A 51 17.37 12.30 -5.55
N ILE A 52 16.12 12.62 -5.17
CA ILE A 52 15.31 11.78 -4.29
C ILE A 52 15.04 10.43 -4.97
N ALA A 53 14.70 10.42 -6.26
CA ALA A 53 14.46 9.20 -7.01
C ALA A 53 15.71 8.31 -7.08
N ASP A 54 16.89 8.89 -7.27
CA ASP A 54 18.16 8.16 -7.30
C ASP A 54 18.51 7.58 -5.92
N HIS A 55 18.33 8.35 -4.83
CA HIS A 55 18.57 7.90 -3.46
C HIS A 55 17.70 6.67 -3.09
N PHE A 56 16.42 6.70 -3.45
CA PHE A 56 15.50 5.59 -3.19
C PHE A 56 15.46 4.53 -4.32
N SER A 57 16.29 4.68 -5.36
CA SER A 57 16.27 3.84 -6.57
C SER A 57 14.84 3.62 -7.11
N CYS A 58 14.05 4.70 -7.11
CA CYS A 58 12.64 4.73 -7.48
C CYS A 58 12.43 5.57 -8.74
N SER A 59 11.22 5.48 -9.33
CA SER A 59 10.88 6.39 -10.43
C SER A 59 10.43 7.76 -9.91
N ILE A 60 10.78 8.82 -10.63
CA ILE A 60 10.36 10.21 -10.38
C ILE A 60 8.84 10.34 -10.08
N PRO A 61 7.92 9.75 -10.88
CA PRO A 61 6.49 9.85 -10.57
C PRO A 61 6.08 9.13 -9.28
N SER A 62 6.82 8.11 -8.84
CA SER A 62 6.57 7.45 -7.56
C SER A 62 6.88 8.38 -6.39
N VAL A 63 7.97 9.15 -6.49
CA VAL A 63 8.36 10.16 -5.49
C VAL A 63 7.31 11.27 -5.43
N TRP A 64 6.90 11.81 -6.58
CA TRP A 64 5.85 12.83 -6.63
C TRP A 64 4.52 12.35 -6.01
N ALA A 65 4.08 11.13 -6.36
CA ALA A 65 2.88 10.54 -5.77
C ALA A 65 3.00 10.30 -4.25
N ALA A 66 4.21 10.03 -3.75
CA ALA A 66 4.48 9.91 -2.33
C ALA A 66 4.42 11.28 -1.63
N LEU A 67 5.07 12.31 -2.17
CA LEU A 67 5.04 13.68 -1.65
C LEU A 67 3.61 14.24 -1.58
N LYS A 68 2.80 14.01 -2.62
CA LYS A 68 1.38 14.38 -2.64
C LYS A 68 0.57 13.71 -1.53
N LYS A 69 0.89 12.46 -1.18
CA LYS A 69 0.24 11.76 -0.06
C LYS A 69 0.63 12.31 1.31
N VAL A 70 1.83 12.88 1.43
CA VAL A 70 2.33 13.45 2.68
C VAL A 70 1.94 14.93 2.83
N ASN A 71 1.28 15.53 1.83
CA ASN A 71 0.90 16.96 1.80
C ASN A 71 2.09 17.92 1.97
N ILE A 72 3.30 17.54 1.56
CA ILE A 72 4.48 18.42 1.65
C ILE A 72 4.53 19.38 0.45
N THR A 73 4.01 18.97 -0.70
CA THR A 73 3.96 19.78 -1.94
C THR A 73 2.53 19.81 -2.49
N PHE A 74 2.10 20.99 -2.96
CA PHE A 74 0.76 21.29 -3.50
C PHE A 74 0.43 20.51 -4.78
#